data_AF-A0A4Y7QMR3-F1
#
_entry.id   AF-A0A4Y7QMR3-F1
#
_cell.length_a   1.000
_cell.length_b   1.000
_cell.length_c   1.000
_cell.angle_alpha   90.00
_cell.angle_beta   90.00
_cell.angle_gamma   90.00
#
_symmetry.space_group_name_H-M   'P 1'
#
loop_
_entity.id
_entity.type
_entity.pdbx_description
1 polymer ?
#
loop_
_entity_poly.entity_id
_entity_poly.type
_entity_poly.pdbx_seq_one_letter_code
_entity_poly.pdbx_strand_id
1 'polypeptide(L)'
;LVILDSFSSLEWMGVPLSNMKQFIRALRDLCLKSNACLIIRHSIVTSDQVDDLLRSLFQQCFYHIEVLPLASGRSGVINGEIALHLGPAADSQALRGIPRSNATQYRLLDAGATYFDKGTTPNVL
;
A
#
# COMPACT_ATOMS: atom_id res chain seq x y z
N LEU A 1 2.67 11.13 12.51
CA LEU A 1 2.46 10.40 11.25
C LEU A 1 3.48 10.90 10.25
N VAL A 2 4.20 10.00 9.58
CA VAL A 2 5.12 10.29 8.50
C VAL A 2 4.61 9.58 7.25
N ILE A 3 4.48 10.32 6.14
CA ILE A 3 4.09 9.76 4.85
C ILE A 3 5.26 9.99 3.90
N LEU A 4 5.78 8.89 3.36
CA LEU A 4 6.80 8.90 2.33
C LEU A 4 6.14 8.53 1.00
N ASP A 5 6.01 9.52 0.12
CA ASP A 5 5.40 9.34 -1.17
C ASP A 5 6.43 9.40 -2.32
N SER A 6 6.15 8.68 -3.41
CA SER A 6 6.91 8.72 -4.66
C SER A 6 8.39 8.38 -4.48
N PHE A 7 8.71 7.52 -3.50
CA PHE A 7 10.09 7.18 -3.13
C PHE A 7 10.85 6.45 -4.24
N SER A 8 10.15 5.68 -5.07
CA SER A 8 10.73 5.01 -6.24
C SER A 8 11.29 6.01 -7.27
N SER A 9 10.87 7.28 -7.25
CA SER A 9 11.42 8.31 -8.15
C SER A 9 12.91 8.59 -7.90
N LEU A 10 13.41 8.35 -6.68
CA LEU A 10 14.82 8.56 -6.35
C LEU A 10 15.75 7.60 -7.09
N GLU A 11 15.28 6.39 -7.40
CA GLU A 11 16.03 5.44 -8.23
C GLU A 11 16.25 6.01 -9.63
N TRP A 12 15.21 6.62 -10.22
CA TRP A 12 15.31 7.32 -11.51
C TRP A 12 16.22 8.54 -11.48
N MET A 13 16.41 9.15 -10.30
CA MET A 13 17.37 10.24 -10.09
C MET A 13 18.82 9.74 -9.91
N GLY A 14 19.06 8.43 -9.99
CA GLY A 14 20.38 7.83 -9.84
C GLY A 14 20.82 7.63 -8.39
N VAL A 15 19.89 7.68 -7.42
CA VAL A 15 20.22 7.38 -6.02
C VAL A 15 20.48 5.88 -5.88
N PRO A 16 21.61 5.46 -5.29
CA PRO A 16 21.89 4.05 -5.08
C PRO A 16 20.84 3.37 -4.19
N LEU A 17 20.39 2.18 -4.60
CA LEU A 17 19.41 1.39 -3.84
C LEU A 17 19.86 1.10 -2.40
N SER A 18 21.16 0.92 -2.17
CA SER A 18 21.73 0.75 -0.83
C SER A 18 21.45 1.95 0.08
N ASN A 19 21.58 3.18 -0.44
CA ASN A 19 21.30 4.40 0.30
C ASN A 19 19.82 4.53 0.60
N MET A 20 18.97 4.19 -0.38
CA MET A 20 17.51 4.16 -0.19
C MET A 20 17.10 3.17 0.92
N LYS A 21 17.67 1.96 0.91
CA LYS A 21 17.44 0.92 1.95
C LYS A 21 17.95 1.36 3.32
N GLN A 22 19.08 2.07 3.39
CA GLN A 22 19.59 2.63 4.65
C GLN A 22 18.67 3.73 5.19
N PHE A 23 18.23 4.64 4.33
CA PHE A 23 17.30 5.71 4.68
C PHE A 23 15.99 5.16 5.24
N ILE A 24 15.35 4.19 4.56
CA ILE A 24 14.10 3.59 5.03
C ILE A 24 14.29 2.94 6.41
N ARG A 25 15.37 2.19 6.62
CA ARG A 25 15.66 1.57 7.91
C ARG A 25 15.81 2.60 9.02
N ALA A 26 16.60 3.64 8.79
CA ALA A 26 16.80 4.72 9.76
C ALA A 26 15.50 5.47 10.06
N LEU A 27 14.69 5.75 9.03
CA LEU A 27 13.39 6.41 9.18
C LEU A 27 12.40 5.55 9.96
N ARG A 28 12.34 4.25 9.68
CA ARG A 28 11.52 3.28 10.42
C ARG A 28 11.92 3.25 11.89
N ASP A 29 13.22 3.14 12.18
CA ASP A 29 13.73 3.10 13.55
C ASP A 29 13.40 4.40 14.31
N LEU A 30 13.52 5.55 13.64
CA LEU A 30 13.13 6.84 14.20
C LEU A 30 11.63 6.90 14.50
N CYS A 31 10.79 6.43 13.56
CA CYS A 31 9.34 6.38 13.75
C CYS A 31 8.96 5.47 14.92
N LEU A 32 9.57 4.29 15.04
CA LEU A 32 9.36 3.37 16.17
C LEU A 32 9.73 4.01 17.51
N LYS A 33 10.92 4.63 17.60
CA LYS A 33 11.38 5.34 18.82
C LYS A 33 10.46 6.50 19.20
N SER A 34 9.84 7.13 18.20
CA SER A 34 8.97 8.28 18.39
C SER A 34 7.49 7.90 18.52
N ASN A 35 7.16 6.61 18.52
CA ASN A 35 5.79 6.09 18.46
C ASN A 35 4.95 6.73 17.33
N ALA A 36 5.58 6.94 16.17
CA ALA A 36 4.96 7.52 14.99
C ALA A 36 4.65 6.45 13.95
N CYS A 37 3.47 6.53 13.34
CA CYS A 37 3.13 5.72 12.17
C CYS A 37 3.92 6.19 10.94
N LEU A 38 4.47 5.25 10.18
CA LEU A 38 5.14 5.46 8.90
C LEU A 38 4.34 4.78 7.78
N ILE A 39 3.92 5.56 6.79
CA ILE A 39 3.25 5.07 5.58
C ILE A 39 4.18 5.33 4.40
N ILE A 40 4.48 4.29 3.62
CA ILE A 40 5.31 4.40 2.41
C ILE A 40 4.43 4.00 1.23
N ARG A 41 4.19 4.93 0.29
CA ARG A 41 3.56 4.59 -0.99
C ARG A 41 4.64 4.24 -2.00
N HIS A 42 4.59 3.00 -2.48
CA HIS A 42 5.44 2.53 -3.57
C HIS A 42 4.57 2.29 -4.81
N SER A 43 4.96 2.90 -5.93
CA SER A 43 4.29 2.70 -7.22
C SER A 43 5.01 1.63 -8.02
N ILE A 44 4.30 0.57 -8.37
CA ILE A 44 4.80 -0.50 -9.24
C ILE A 44 4.80 0.04 -10.68
N VAL A 45 5.99 0.20 -11.27
CA VAL A 45 6.16 0.78 -12.62
C VAL A 45 6.23 -0.32 -13.71
N THR A 46 6.66 -1.53 -13.34
CA THR A 46 6.79 -2.69 -14.22
C THR A 46 5.91 -3.84 -13.72
N SER A 47 5.00 -4.33 -14.56
CA SER A 47 3.90 -5.21 -14.11
C SER A 47 4.31 -6.61 -13.66
N ASP A 48 5.53 -7.05 -13.98
CA ASP A 48 5.84 -8.49 -13.94
C ASP A 48 6.94 -8.86 -12.93
N GLN A 49 7.62 -7.90 -12.29
CA GLN A 49 8.66 -8.20 -11.31
C GLN A 49 8.60 -7.31 -10.07
N VAL A 50 8.67 -7.96 -8.90
CA VAL A 50 8.91 -7.29 -7.62
C VAL A 50 10.34 -6.78 -7.62
N ASP A 51 10.50 -5.46 -7.71
CA ASP A 51 11.81 -4.84 -7.64
C ASP A 51 12.47 -5.02 -6.26
N ASP A 52 13.78 -4.82 -6.21
CA ASP A 52 14.57 -5.05 -5.01
C ASP A 52 14.27 -4.05 -3.87
N LEU A 53 13.66 -2.90 -4.19
CA LEU A 53 13.22 -1.91 -3.22
C LEU A 53 11.92 -2.38 -2.56
N LEU A 54 10.92 -2.76 -3.35
CA LEU A 54 9.65 -3.33 -2.92
C LEU A 54 9.87 -4.59 -2.08
N ARG A 55 10.78 -5.47 -2.51
CA ARG A 55 11.17 -6.66 -1.72
C ARG A 55 11.72 -6.26 -0.35
N SER A 56 12.56 -5.22 -0.28
CA SER A 56 13.09 -4.72 0.99
C SER A 56 12.04 -4.04 1.86
N LEU A 57 11.07 -3.34 1.25
CA LEU A 57 9.95 -2.73 1.96
C LEU A 57 9.05 -3.80 2.58
N PHE A 58 8.73 -4.86 1.83
CA PHE A 58 7.93 -5.98 2.31
C PHE A 58 8.57 -6.68 3.51
N GLN A 59 9.89 -6.85 3.53
CA GLN A 59 10.56 -7.46 4.67
C GLN A 59 10.46 -6.65 5.98
N GLN A 60 10.09 -5.37 5.90
CA GLN A 60 10.12 -4.44 7.03
C GLN A 60 8.73 -3.92 7.44
N CYS A 61 7.70 -4.17 6.62
CA CYS A 61 6.37 -3.63 6.84
C CYS A 61 5.60 -4.43 7.91
N PHE A 62 4.76 -3.74 8.66
CA PHE A 62 3.79 -4.34 9.57
C PHE A 62 2.49 -4.67 8.84
N TYR A 63 2.07 -3.81 7.92
CA TYR A 63 0.96 -4.02 7.00
C TYR A 63 1.41 -3.74 5.56
N HIS A 64 0.86 -4.49 4.62
CA HIS A 64 0.95 -4.23 3.19
C HIS A 64 -0.45 -3.97 2.66
N ILE A 65 -0.68 -2.77 2.13
CA ILE A 65 -1.95 -2.38 1.50
C ILE A 65 -1.77 -2.40 -0.01
N GLU A 66 -2.55 -3.23 -0.69
CA GLU A 66 -2.59 -3.26 -2.14
C GLU A 66 -3.77 -2.42 -2.63
N VAL A 67 -3.49 -1.45 -3.50
CA VAL A 67 -4.51 -0.67 -4.20
C VAL A 67 -4.37 -1.00 -5.68
N LEU A 68 -5.33 -1.74 -6.21
CA LEU A 68 -5.29 -2.23 -7.59
C LEU A 68 -6.59 -1.89 -8.32
N PRO A 69 -6.55 -1.74 -9.65
CA PRO A 69 -7.77 -1.66 -10.44
C PRO A 69 -8.58 -2.96 -10.32
N LEU A 70 -9.84 -2.90 -10.77
CA LEU A 70 -10.69 -4.08 -10.84
C LEU A 70 -10.10 -5.13 -11.79
N ALA A 71 -9.98 -6.37 -11.33
CA ALA A 71 -9.53 -7.48 -12.16
C ALA A 71 -10.47 -7.78 -13.34
N SER A 72 -11.76 -7.47 -13.19
CA SER A 72 -12.77 -7.62 -14.26
C SER A 72 -12.70 -6.53 -15.34
N GLY A 73 -11.79 -5.56 -15.23
CA GLY A 73 -11.66 -4.45 -16.16
C GLY A 73 -12.26 -3.16 -15.61
N ARG A 74 -13.09 -2.48 -16.40
CA ARG A 74 -13.62 -1.14 -16.05
C ARG A 74 -15.06 -1.24 -15.55
N SER A 75 -15.37 -0.47 -14.51
CA SER A 75 -16.74 -0.24 -14.04
C SER A 75 -17.04 1.26 -14.09
N GLY A 76 -18.28 1.63 -14.39
CA GLY A 76 -18.73 3.02 -14.36
C GLY A 76 -18.92 3.57 -12.95
N VAL A 77 -18.92 2.70 -11.93
CA VAL A 77 -19.25 3.05 -10.54
C VAL A 77 -18.10 2.73 -9.59
N ILE A 78 -17.25 1.77 -9.93
CA ILE A 78 -16.20 1.26 -9.04
C ILE A 78 -14.83 1.54 -9.67
N ASN A 79 -13.93 2.15 -8.91
CA ASN A 79 -12.61 2.54 -9.39
C ASN A 79 -11.56 1.46 -9.16
N GLY A 80 -11.68 0.67 -8.09
CA GLY A 80 -10.71 -0.37 -7.79
C GLY A 80 -11.03 -1.16 -6.53
N GLU A 81 -10.04 -1.94 -6.12
CA GLU A 81 -10.10 -2.88 -4.99
C GLU A 81 -8.87 -2.73 -4.09
N ILE A 82 -9.12 -2.76 -2.79
CA ILE A 82 -8.13 -2.65 -1.73
C ILE A 82 -8.04 -3.98 -0.98
N ALA A 83 -6.82 -4.50 -0.86
CA ALA A 83 -6.52 -5.63 0.01
C ALA A 83 -5.54 -5.20 1.10
N LEU A 84 -5.62 -5.85 2.25
CA LEU A 84 -4.77 -5.60 3.40
C LEU A 84 -4.11 -6.91 3.82
N HIS A 85 -2.80 -6.97 3.75
CA HIS A 85 -2.02 -8.14 4.11
C HIS A 85 -1.19 -7.84 5.35
N LEU A 86 -1.02 -8.85 6.19
CA LEU A 86 -0.06 -8.79 7.30
C LEU A 86 1.35 -8.85 6.74
N GLY A 87 2.20 -7.92 7.18
CA GLY A 87 3.61 -7.93 6.86
C GLY A 87 4.40 -8.83 7.81
N PRO A 88 5.65 -9.18 7.48
CA PRO A 88 6.52 -10.01 8.30
C PRO A 88 6.85 -9.40 9.68
N ALA A 89 6.71 -8.08 9.84
CA ALA A 89 6.92 -7.42 11.12
C ALA A 89 5.65 -7.36 12.00
N ALA A 90 4.53 -7.93 11.55
CA ALA A 90 3.31 -8.01 12.34
C ALA A 90 3.47 -8.91 13.56
N ASP A 91 2.87 -8.51 14.69
CA ASP A 91 2.83 -9.30 15.92
C ASP A 91 1.47 -9.98 16.11
N SER A 92 1.29 -10.65 17.25
CA SER A 92 0.05 -11.35 17.61
C SER A 92 -1.14 -10.43 17.86
N GLN A 93 -0.94 -9.11 17.99
CA GLN A 93 -2.01 -8.12 18.19
C GLN A 93 -2.44 -7.46 16.88
N ALA A 94 -1.84 -7.84 15.75
CA ALA A 94 -2.17 -7.27 14.46
C ALA A 94 -3.64 -7.54 14.06
N LEU A 95 -4.30 -6.49 13.57
CA LEU A 95 -5.60 -6.56 12.93
C LEU A 95 -5.62 -7.60 11.80
N ARG A 96 -6.75 -8.29 11.66
CA ARG A 96 -6.96 -9.28 10.60
C ARG A 96 -6.84 -8.61 9.22
N GLY A 97 -6.05 -9.23 8.34
CA GLY A 97 -5.95 -8.81 6.94
C GLY A 97 -7.26 -8.99 6.17
N ILE A 98 -7.37 -8.25 5.08
CA ILE A 98 -8.44 -8.34 4.07
C ILE A 98 -7.85 -9.09 2.87
N PRO A 99 -8.11 -10.40 2.70
CA PRO A 99 -7.54 -11.18 1.61
C PRO A 99 -8.06 -10.68 0.27
N ARG A 100 -7.28 -10.87 -0.79
CA ARG A 100 -7.63 -10.39 -2.14
C ARG A 100 -8.96 -10.95 -2.66
N SER A 101 -9.32 -12.18 -2.26
CA SER A 101 -10.61 -12.79 -2.61
C SER A 101 -11.82 -12.03 -2.05
N ASN A 102 -11.63 -11.27 -0.96
CA ASN A 102 -12.63 -10.43 -0.31
C ASN A 102 -12.18 -8.96 -0.23
N ALA A 103 -11.47 -8.49 -1.26
CA ALA A 103 -10.98 -7.12 -1.31
C ALA A 103 -12.13 -6.10 -1.23
N THR A 104 -11.92 -5.04 -0.45
CA THR A 104 -12.87 -3.93 -0.31
C THR A 104 -12.86 -3.12 -1.61
N GLN A 105 -14.03 -2.86 -2.17
CA GLN A 105 -14.16 -2.04 -3.37
C GLN A 105 -14.22 -0.56 -2.99
N TYR A 106 -13.67 0.30 -3.85
CA TYR A 106 -13.76 1.75 -3.64
C TYR A 106 -14.22 2.48 -4.89
N ARG A 107 -14.93 3.58 -4.64
CA ARG A 107 -15.32 4.57 -5.63
C ARG A 107 -14.72 5.91 -5.25
N LEU A 108 -14.16 6.61 -6.24
CA LEU A 108 -13.72 7.99 -6.11
C LEU A 108 -14.90 8.92 -6.42
N LEU A 109 -15.05 9.91 -5.57
CA LEU A 109 -16.02 11.01 -5.67
C LEU A 109 -15.23 12.32 -5.72
N ASP A 110 -15.89 13.40 -6.10
CA ASP A 110 -15.24 14.72 -6.20
C ASP A 110 -14.62 15.18 -4.86
N ALA A 111 -15.23 14.79 -3.74
CA ALA A 111 -14.80 15.16 -2.39
C ALA A 111 -14.00 14.08 -1.64
N GLY A 112 -13.76 12.91 -2.24
CA GLY A 112 -13.06 11.83 -1.54
C GLY A 112 -13.30 10.44 -2.11
N ALA A 113 -13.32 9.43 -1.24
CA ALA A 113 -13.54 8.04 -1.61
C ALA A 113 -14.55 7.36 -0.68
N THR A 114 -15.36 6.49 -1.24
CA THR A 114 -16.27 5.60 -0.49
C THR A 114 -15.83 4.16 -0.67
N TYR A 115 -15.92 3.37 0.42
CA TYR A 115 -15.48 1.99 0.47
C TYR A 115 -16.67 1.09 0.82
N PHE A 116 -16.76 -0.07 0.18
CA PHE A 116 -17.85 -1.02 0.40
C PHE A 116 -17.37 -2.45 0.13
N ASP A 117 -18.03 -3.40 0.77
CA ASP A 117 -17.74 -4.82 0.54
C ASP A 117 -18.15 -5.23 -0.87
N LYS A 118 -17.47 -6.24 -1.40
CA LYS A 118 -17.73 -6.75 -2.73
C LYS A 118 -19.15 -7.29 -2.83
N GLY A 119 -19.90 -6.83 -3.82
CA GLY A 119 -21.30 -7.24 -4.03
C GLY A 119 -22.32 -6.46 -3.22
N THR A 120 -21.88 -5.60 -2.29
CA THR A 120 -22.72 -4.57 -1.67
C THR A 120 -22.48 -3.24 -2.37
N THR A 121 -22.90 -3.10 -3.63
CA THR A 121 -23.12 -1.75 -4.17
C THR A 121 -24.29 -1.16 -3.39
N PRO A 122 -24.10 -0.07 -2.61
CA PRO A 122 -25.27 0.63 -2.11
C PRO A 122 -26.06 1.07 -3.34
N ASN A 123 -27.31 0.62 -3.46
CA ASN A 123 -28.24 1.14 -4.45
C ASN A 123 -28.24 2.66 -4.30
N VAL A 124 -27.59 3.36 -5.21
CA VAL A 124 -27.76 4.79 -5.36
C VAL A 124 -29.01 4.94 -6.22
N LEU A 125 -30.10 5.36 -5.57
CA LEU A 125 -31.33 5.85 -6.22
C LEU A 125 -31.00 7.01 -7.16
#